data_AF-A0A5B7TRG4-F1
#
_entry.id   AF-A0A5B7TRG4-F1
#
_cell.length_a   1.000
_cell.length_b   1.000
_cell.length_c   1.000
_cell.angle_alpha   90.00
_cell.angle_beta   90.00
_cell.angle_gamma   90.00
#
_symmetry.space_group_name_H-M   'P 1'
#
loop_
_entity.id
_entity.type
_entity.pdbx_description
1 polymer ?
#
loop_
_entity_poly.entity_id
_entity_poly.type
_entity_poly.pdbx_seq_one_letter_code
_entity_poly.pdbx_strand_id
1 'polypeptide(L)'
;MKKYGFLIALVICFSCASENQQKGLDKVVSHFGGNASFSKSINTALGQETIKSFDITISNSFMLDTLRQDLSTATIAMLLFDSFSQEEKDAYNQIGVELVNSSSNKPSVYKYNSKTLINLLDQNEIFIDFSENLKKENYELISKNVKPKYRTETLARGLKQFMKNLTDKHGNLVSYKATEVGVFNTKEEQQYKFKGFLTFEDGYYRNYFITTSKEVDVDYIAGYQLDLY
;
A
#
# COMPACT_ATOMS: atom_id res chain seq x y z
N MET A 1 -21.99 -8.89 44.21
CA MET A 1 -21.65 -8.72 42.77
C MET A 1 -21.02 -7.34 42.57
N LYS A 2 -19.69 -7.26 42.48
CA LYS A 2 -18.99 -5.98 42.24
C LYS A 2 -19.04 -5.69 40.74
N LYS A 3 -19.76 -4.64 40.35
CA LYS A 3 -19.76 -4.11 38.98
C LYS A 3 -18.45 -3.32 38.80
N TYR A 4 -17.50 -3.87 38.06
CA TYR A 4 -16.34 -3.11 37.60
C TYR A 4 -16.78 -2.25 36.41
N GLY A 5 -16.83 -0.93 36.62
CA GLY A 5 -17.06 0.03 35.55
C GLY A 5 -15.86 0.06 34.61
N PHE A 6 -16.10 -0.25 33.34
CA PHE A 6 -15.14 0.00 32.26
C PHE A 6 -14.98 1.52 32.10
N LEU A 7 -13.78 2.03 32.35
CA LEU A 7 -13.44 3.45 32.17
C LEU A 7 -12.57 3.55 30.91
N ILE A 8 -13.21 3.87 29.77
CA ILE A 8 -12.50 4.17 28.51
C ILE A 8 -12.18 5.67 28.54
N ALA A 9 -10.93 6.02 28.88
CA ALA A 9 -10.45 7.39 28.80
C ALA A 9 -9.85 7.64 27.41
N LEU A 10 -10.59 8.30 26.53
CA LEU A 10 -10.10 8.77 25.24
C LEU A 10 -9.51 10.18 25.42
N VAL A 11 -8.19 10.30 25.54
CA VAL A 11 -7.51 11.61 25.60
C VAL A 11 -7.16 12.06 24.18
N ILE A 12 -7.84 13.10 23.69
CA ILE A 12 -7.54 13.74 22.40
C ILE A 12 -6.46 14.79 22.64
N CYS A 13 -5.19 14.43 22.41
CA CYS A 13 -4.09 15.40 22.45
C CYS A 13 -4.11 16.22 21.15
N PHE A 14 -4.44 17.52 21.25
CA PHE A 14 -4.25 18.50 20.17
C PHE A 14 -2.74 18.69 19.90
N SER A 15 -2.12 17.75 19.21
CA SER A 15 -0.76 17.90 18.69
C SER A 15 -0.83 18.02 17.18
N CYS A 16 -0.19 19.05 16.64
CA CYS A 16 0.03 19.17 15.19
C CYS A 16 0.71 17.90 14.65
N ALA A 17 0.50 17.62 13.37
CA ALA A 17 1.30 16.62 12.69
C ALA A 17 2.77 17.09 12.69
N SER A 18 3.70 16.16 12.86
CA SER A 18 5.11 16.44 12.54
C SER A 18 5.26 16.71 11.03
N GLU A 19 6.43 17.21 10.61
CA GLU A 19 6.73 17.39 9.18
C GLU A 19 6.61 16.07 8.39
N ASN A 20 7.05 14.96 8.98
CA ASN A 20 7.00 13.63 8.36
C ASN A 20 5.58 13.07 8.27
N GLN A 21 4.79 13.24 9.33
CA GLN A 21 3.36 12.91 9.34
C GLN A 21 2.62 13.73 8.27
N GLN A 22 2.92 15.03 8.16
CA GLN A 22 2.33 15.88 7.14
C GLN A 22 2.74 15.45 5.72
N LYS A 23 4.02 15.15 5.48
CA LYS A 23 4.49 14.58 4.20
C LYS A 23 3.74 13.30 3.85
N GLY A 24 3.46 12.44 4.83
CA GLY A 24 2.67 11.22 4.64
C GLY A 24 1.22 11.52 4.25
N LEU A 25 0.56 12.48 4.91
CA LEU A 25 -0.79 12.94 4.55
C LEU A 25 -0.81 13.50 3.12
N ASP A 26 0.15 14.36 2.77
CA ASP A 26 0.25 14.98 1.45
C ASP A 26 0.54 13.92 0.37
N LYS A 27 1.38 12.92 0.68
CA LYS A 27 1.65 11.77 -0.21
C LYS A 27 0.37 11.00 -0.48
N VAL A 28 -0.41 10.69 0.55
CA VAL A 28 -1.71 10.01 0.40
C VAL A 28 -2.69 10.82 -0.46
N VAL A 29 -2.81 12.13 -0.21
CA VAL A 29 -3.70 13.02 -0.99
C VAL A 29 -3.23 13.15 -2.44
N SER A 30 -1.94 13.33 -2.70
CA SER A 30 -1.38 13.33 -4.06
C SER A 30 -1.63 12.00 -4.79
N HIS A 31 -1.62 10.91 -4.02
CA HIS A 31 -1.76 9.56 -4.56
C HIS A 31 -3.21 9.18 -4.89
N PHE A 32 -4.16 9.52 -4.02
CA PHE A 32 -5.57 9.10 -4.15
C PHE A 32 -6.55 10.25 -4.41
N GLY A 33 -6.10 11.50 -4.34
CA GLY A 33 -6.96 12.68 -4.34
C GLY A 33 -7.76 12.83 -3.04
N GLY A 34 -8.64 13.84 -3.02
CA GLY A 34 -9.51 14.14 -1.88
C GLY A 34 -8.84 15.01 -0.81
N ASN A 35 -9.39 14.96 0.40
CA ASN A 35 -8.93 15.72 1.55
C ASN A 35 -8.54 14.76 2.68
N ALA A 36 -7.43 15.06 3.37
CA ALA A 36 -6.99 14.30 4.54
C ALA A 36 -7.10 15.14 5.83
N SER A 37 -7.55 14.50 6.89
CA SER A 37 -7.41 14.97 8.28
C SER A 37 -6.84 13.85 9.14
N PHE A 38 -6.34 14.17 10.33
CA PHE A 38 -5.78 13.17 11.22
C PHE A 38 -6.19 13.38 12.67
N SER A 39 -6.04 12.33 13.46
CA SER A 39 -6.08 12.38 14.91
C SER A 39 -5.06 11.39 15.50
N LYS A 40 -4.74 11.57 16.78
CA LYS A 40 -3.86 10.67 17.53
C LYS A 40 -4.63 10.17 18.73
N SER A 41 -4.57 8.87 18.99
CA SER A 41 -5.29 8.24 20.09
C SER A 41 -4.40 7.29 20.88
N ILE A 42 -4.64 7.22 22.19
CA ILE A 42 -4.00 6.25 23.09
C ILE A 42 -5.12 5.51 23.81
N ASN A 43 -5.13 4.18 23.69
CA ASN A 43 -6.10 3.32 24.36
C ASN A 43 -5.35 2.27 25.18
N THR A 44 -5.61 2.27 26.49
CA THR A 44 -5.01 1.34 27.44
C THR A 44 -6.13 0.58 28.15
N ALA A 45 -6.13 -0.75 28.05
CA ALA A 45 -7.04 -1.61 28.79
C ALA A 45 -6.25 -2.56 29.70
N LEU A 46 -6.81 -2.88 30.88
CA LEU A 46 -6.20 -3.79 31.85
C LEU A 46 -5.92 -5.16 31.21
N GLY A 47 -4.66 -5.58 31.23
CA GLY A 47 -4.22 -6.87 30.66
C GLY A 47 -4.06 -6.88 29.13
N GLN A 48 -4.15 -5.73 28.46
CA GLN A 48 -3.89 -5.60 27.03
C GLN A 48 -2.72 -4.66 26.77
N GLU A 49 -2.10 -4.81 25.60
CA GLU A 49 -1.09 -3.87 25.11
C GLU A 49 -1.72 -2.48 24.93
N THR A 50 -0.99 -1.42 25.30
CA THR A 50 -1.43 -0.05 25.03
C THR A 50 -1.38 0.20 23.51
N ILE A 51 -2.51 0.59 22.94
CA ILE A 51 -2.62 0.95 21.52
C ILE A 51 -2.39 2.45 21.39
N LYS A 52 -1.35 2.83 20.65
CA LYS A 52 -1.08 4.20 20.22
C LYS A 52 -1.32 4.29 18.73
N SER A 53 -2.40 4.98 18.34
CA SER A 53 -2.84 5.08 16.95
C SER A 53 -2.57 6.46 16.39
N PHE A 54 -2.10 6.50 15.14
CA PHE A 54 -2.24 7.66 14.27
C PHE A 54 -3.34 7.35 13.26
N ASP A 55 -4.45 8.08 13.34
CA ASP A 55 -5.65 7.82 12.56
C ASP A 55 -5.80 8.89 11.47
N ILE A 56 -5.85 8.49 10.20
CA ILE A 56 -6.11 9.36 9.04
C ILE A 56 -7.55 9.17 8.58
N THR A 57 -8.23 10.29 8.29
CA THR A 57 -9.52 10.31 7.60
C THR A 57 -9.34 10.89 6.21
N ILE A 58 -9.81 10.19 5.18
CA ILE A 58 -9.82 10.67 3.80
C ILE A 58 -11.28 10.86 3.37
N SER A 59 -11.56 12.02 2.78
CA SER A 59 -12.88 12.37 2.25
C SER A 59 -12.77 12.90 0.82
N ASN A 60 -13.89 12.88 0.07
CA ASN A 60 -14.00 13.46 -1.26
C ASN A 60 -12.99 12.92 -2.29
N SER A 61 -12.60 11.64 -2.17
CA SER A 61 -11.77 10.96 -3.17
C SER A 61 -12.65 10.10 -4.08
N PHE A 62 -12.91 10.59 -5.28
CA PHE A 62 -13.63 9.83 -6.31
C PHE A 62 -12.92 8.52 -6.69
N MET A 63 -11.59 8.50 -6.60
CA MET A 63 -10.81 7.29 -6.85
C MET A 63 -11.13 6.22 -5.81
N LEU A 64 -11.06 6.56 -4.52
CA LEU A 64 -11.32 5.62 -3.43
C LEU A 64 -12.78 5.13 -3.38
N ASP A 65 -13.73 5.89 -3.91
CA ASP A 65 -15.12 5.45 -4.07
C ASP A 65 -15.28 4.29 -5.06
N THR A 66 -14.32 4.11 -5.98
CA THR A 66 -14.36 3.06 -7.02
C THR A 66 -13.45 1.86 -6.73
N LEU A 67 -12.51 2.02 -5.79
CA LEU A 67 -11.57 0.98 -5.41
C LEU A 67 -12.15 0.07 -4.32
N ARG A 68 -11.56 -1.13 -4.19
CA ARG A 68 -11.87 -1.99 -3.05
C ARG A 68 -11.30 -1.36 -1.78
N GLN A 69 -12.20 -0.89 -0.91
CA GLN A 69 -11.82 -0.17 0.31
C GLN A 69 -10.90 -1.01 1.20
N ASP A 70 -11.20 -2.31 1.38
CA ASP A 70 -10.42 -3.21 2.22
C ASP A 70 -8.93 -3.36 1.79
N LEU A 71 -8.65 -3.20 0.50
CA LEU A 71 -7.29 -3.29 -0.06
C LEU A 71 -6.61 -1.94 -0.23
N SER A 72 -7.37 -0.90 -0.59
CA SER A 72 -6.82 0.46 -0.78
C SER A 72 -6.45 1.14 0.54
N THR A 73 -7.19 0.87 1.62
CA THR A 73 -6.83 1.39 2.95
C THR A 73 -5.53 0.79 3.49
N ALA A 74 -5.17 -0.43 3.08
CA ALA A 74 -3.87 -1.00 3.41
C ALA A 74 -2.73 -0.23 2.72
N THR A 75 -2.92 0.14 1.44
CA THR A 75 -1.95 0.99 0.72
C THR A 75 -1.86 2.38 1.33
N ILE A 76 -2.98 2.99 1.74
CA ILE A 76 -2.99 4.29 2.44
C ILE A 76 -2.18 4.21 3.75
N ALA A 77 -2.47 3.22 4.59
CA ALA A 77 -1.80 3.05 5.87
C ALA A 77 -0.29 2.83 5.67
N MET A 78 0.10 2.05 4.66
CA MET A 78 1.48 1.82 4.27
C MET A 78 2.18 3.11 3.81
N LEU A 79 1.58 3.89 2.90
CA LEU A 79 2.18 5.14 2.41
C LEU A 79 2.37 6.19 3.51
N LEU A 80 1.41 6.26 4.44
CA LEU A 80 1.49 7.14 5.60
C LEU A 80 2.62 6.69 6.52
N PHE A 81 2.65 5.40 6.88
CA PHE A 81 3.65 4.83 7.78
C PHE A 81 5.06 4.87 7.20
N ASP A 82 5.23 4.67 5.88
CA ASP A 82 6.50 4.84 5.16
C ASP A 82 7.15 6.20 5.45
N SER A 83 6.33 7.24 5.50
CA SER A 83 6.76 8.63 5.65
C SER A 83 7.17 8.99 7.08
N PHE A 84 6.84 8.17 8.07
CA PHE A 84 7.19 8.39 9.47
C PHE A 84 8.69 8.20 9.70
N SER A 85 9.27 8.98 10.62
CA SER A 85 10.62 8.70 11.13
C SER A 85 10.64 7.38 11.91
N GLN A 86 11.82 6.83 12.18
CA GLN A 86 11.93 5.63 13.01
C GLN A 86 11.33 5.84 14.41
N GLU A 87 11.60 6.99 15.04
CA GLU A 87 11.02 7.35 16.34
C GLU A 87 9.49 7.35 16.31
N GLU A 88 8.89 7.84 15.22
CA GLU A 88 7.44 7.85 15.05
C GLU A 88 6.89 6.45 14.79
N LYS A 89 7.59 5.63 13.99
CA LYS A 89 7.26 4.21 13.77
C LYS A 89 7.30 3.40 15.07
N ASP A 90 8.21 3.75 15.98
CA ASP A 90 8.31 3.14 17.32
C ASP A 90 7.23 3.68 18.28
N ALA A 91 6.81 4.94 18.10
CA ALA A 91 5.81 5.58 18.95
C ALA A 91 4.37 5.13 18.67
N TYR A 92 4.02 4.79 17.42
CA TYR A 92 2.68 4.35 17.02
C TYR A 92 2.68 2.88 16.59
N ASN A 93 1.95 2.05 17.34
CA ASN A 93 1.81 0.62 17.01
C ASN A 93 0.58 0.32 16.13
N GLN A 94 -0.19 1.35 15.75
CA GLN A 94 -1.35 1.23 14.87
C GLN A 94 -1.50 2.47 13.97
N ILE A 95 -1.94 2.23 12.73
CA ILE A 95 -2.49 3.26 11.84
C ILE A 95 -3.97 2.94 11.59
N GLY A 96 -4.85 3.91 11.90
CA GLY A 96 -6.25 3.86 11.52
C GLY A 96 -6.49 4.59 10.20
N VAL A 97 -7.33 4.03 9.34
CA VAL A 97 -7.74 4.66 8.08
C VAL A 97 -9.25 4.71 8.03
N GLU A 98 -9.81 5.91 8.02
CA GLU A 98 -11.22 6.17 7.80
C GLU A 98 -11.42 6.71 6.38
N LEU A 99 -12.31 6.08 5.62
CA LEU A 99 -12.74 6.55 4.32
C LEU A 99 -14.18 7.06 4.41
N VAL A 100 -14.40 8.31 4.04
CA VAL A 100 -15.73 8.91 3.93
C VAL A 100 -16.14 8.90 2.45
N ASN A 101 -17.11 8.05 2.12
CA ASN A 101 -17.59 7.92 0.74
C ASN A 101 -18.18 9.24 0.22
N SER A 102 -17.73 9.73 -0.94
CA SER A 102 -18.08 11.08 -1.39
C SER A 102 -19.56 11.25 -1.73
N SER A 103 -20.27 10.15 -2.06
CA SER A 103 -21.69 10.19 -2.43
C SER A 103 -22.64 10.00 -1.24
N SER A 104 -22.30 9.10 -0.32
CA SER A 104 -23.17 8.72 0.80
C SER A 104 -22.79 9.33 2.14
N ASN A 105 -21.61 9.95 2.23
CA ASN A 105 -21.00 10.47 3.46
C ASN A 105 -20.90 9.42 4.59
N LYS A 106 -20.88 8.12 4.23
CA LYS A 106 -20.74 7.02 5.19
C LYS A 106 -19.26 6.73 5.43
N PRO A 107 -18.81 6.67 6.69
CA PRO A 107 -17.45 6.30 7.02
C PRO A 107 -17.27 4.77 7.04
N SER A 108 -16.12 4.31 6.54
CA SER A 108 -15.60 2.96 6.73
C SER A 108 -14.25 3.06 7.44
N VAL A 109 -14.07 2.34 8.55
CA VAL A 109 -12.86 2.42 9.38
C VAL A 109 -12.09 1.10 9.34
N TYR A 110 -10.79 1.19 9.07
CA TYR A 110 -9.86 0.07 9.01
C TYR A 110 -8.67 0.37 9.92
N LYS A 111 -8.06 -0.68 10.50
CA LYS A 111 -6.94 -0.55 11.43
C LYS A 111 -5.83 -1.52 11.07
N TYR A 112 -4.61 -1.02 11.05
CA TYR A 112 -3.42 -1.77 10.66
C TYR A 112 -2.37 -1.64 11.76
N ASN A 113 -1.91 -2.78 12.29
CA ASN A 113 -0.82 -2.76 13.26
C ASN A 113 0.52 -2.52 12.57
N SER A 114 1.48 -1.93 13.28
CA SER A 114 2.80 -1.57 12.74
C SER A 114 3.58 -2.76 12.20
N LYS A 115 3.48 -3.95 12.83
CA LYS A 115 4.17 -5.17 12.35
C LYS A 115 3.71 -5.58 10.95
N THR A 116 2.40 -5.53 10.69
CA THR A 116 1.84 -5.78 9.36
C THR A 116 2.30 -4.71 8.36
N LEU A 117 2.36 -3.45 8.77
CA LEU A 117 2.82 -2.36 7.91
C LEU A 117 4.30 -2.46 7.55
N ILE A 118 5.16 -2.86 8.49
CA ILE A 118 6.58 -3.12 8.23
C ILE A 118 6.73 -4.17 7.14
N ASN A 119 6.05 -5.31 7.29
CA ASN A 119 6.11 -6.34 6.25
C ASN A 119 5.56 -5.86 4.90
N LEU A 120 4.51 -5.03 4.91
CA LEU A 120 3.98 -4.44 3.67
C LEU A 120 5.00 -3.50 3.00
N LEU A 121 5.75 -2.72 3.78
CA LEU A 121 6.80 -1.85 3.26
C LEU A 121 7.92 -2.65 2.59
N ASP A 122 8.44 -3.69 3.26
CA ASP A 122 9.48 -4.57 2.69
C ASP A 122 9.03 -5.12 1.32
N GLN A 123 7.77 -5.57 1.24
CA GLN A 123 7.22 -6.16 0.02
C GLN A 123 6.89 -5.11 -1.06
N ASN A 124 6.59 -3.88 -0.64
CA ASN A 124 6.37 -2.77 -1.55
C ASN A 124 7.67 -2.31 -2.23
N GLU A 125 8.84 -2.51 -1.61
CA GLU A 125 10.13 -2.26 -2.29
C GLU A 125 10.27 -3.13 -3.55
N ILE A 126 9.86 -4.40 -3.50
CA ILE A 126 9.86 -5.30 -4.66
C ILE A 126 8.90 -4.79 -5.75
N PHE A 127 7.73 -4.27 -5.35
CA PHE A 127 6.79 -3.64 -6.30
C PHE A 127 7.41 -2.42 -6.98
N ILE A 128 8.06 -1.54 -6.21
CA ILE A 128 8.74 -0.35 -6.70
C ILE A 128 9.85 -0.76 -7.66
N ASP A 129 10.72 -1.68 -7.25
CA ASP A 129 11.84 -2.16 -8.07
C ASP A 129 11.39 -2.77 -9.38
N PHE A 130 10.35 -3.60 -9.37
CA PHE A 130 9.76 -4.13 -10.60
C PHE A 130 9.29 -2.99 -11.51
N SER A 131 8.55 -2.03 -10.97
CA SER A 131 7.93 -0.94 -11.72
C SER A 131 8.96 0.04 -12.29
N GLU A 132 9.99 0.35 -11.51
CA GLU A 132 11.16 1.11 -11.96
C GLU A 132 11.92 0.40 -13.08
N ASN A 133 12.10 -0.92 -12.96
CA ASN A 133 12.76 -1.69 -14.01
C ASN A 133 11.91 -1.82 -15.28
N LEU A 134 10.58 -1.79 -15.19
CA LEU A 134 9.73 -1.66 -16.38
C LEU A 134 9.99 -0.31 -17.06
N LYS A 135 9.99 0.77 -16.29
CA LYS A 135 10.22 2.13 -16.79
C LYS A 135 11.61 2.31 -17.40
N LYS A 136 12.63 1.66 -16.84
CA LYS A 136 14.03 1.68 -17.33
C LYS A 136 14.32 0.62 -18.40
N GLU A 137 13.32 -0.15 -18.82
CA GLU A 137 13.44 -1.25 -19.79
C GLU A 137 14.41 -2.38 -19.38
N ASN A 138 14.62 -2.56 -18.08
CA ASN A 138 15.53 -3.56 -17.49
C ASN A 138 14.85 -4.93 -17.31
N TYR A 139 14.29 -5.49 -18.40
CA TYR A 139 13.49 -6.72 -18.36
C TYR A 139 14.26 -7.97 -17.90
N GLU A 140 15.56 -8.01 -18.16
CA GLU A 140 16.43 -9.09 -17.68
C GLU A 140 16.56 -9.11 -16.17
N LEU A 141 16.59 -7.93 -15.53
CA LEU A 141 16.67 -7.83 -14.07
C LEU A 141 15.35 -8.28 -13.43
N ILE A 142 14.21 -7.90 -14.03
CA ILE A 142 12.90 -8.38 -13.61
C ILE A 142 12.84 -9.91 -13.66
N SER A 143 13.25 -10.50 -14.79
CA SER A 143 13.26 -11.95 -14.97
C SER A 143 14.14 -12.66 -13.93
N LYS A 144 15.31 -12.08 -13.60
CA LYS A 144 16.21 -12.58 -12.55
C LYS A 144 15.65 -12.47 -11.13
N ASN A 145 14.66 -11.62 -10.88
CA ASN A 145 14.06 -11.43 -9.55
C ASN A 145 12.75 -12.22 -9.35
N VAL A 146 12.24 -12.89 -10.40
CA VAL A 146 11.12 -13.83 -10.28
C VAL A 146 11.55 -15.09 -9.53
N LYS A 147 10.66 -15.79 -8.82
CA LYS A 147 11.02 -17.05 -8.16
C LYS A 147 11.58 -18.06 -9.18
N PRO A 148 12.69 -18.78 -8.91
CA PRO A 148 13.29 -19.70 -9.87
C PRO A 148 12.31 -20.70 -10.49
N LYS A 149 11.37 -21.26 -9.71
CA LYS A 149 10.33 -22.19 -10.21
C LYS A 149 9.39 -21.60 -11.27
N TYR A 150 9.31 -20.27 -11.37
CA TYR A 150 8.46 -19.56 -12.32
C TYR A 150 9.26 -18.83 -13.42
N ARG A 151 10.60 -18.89 -13.40
CA ARG A 151 11.43 -18.30 -14.45
C ARG A 151 11.37 -19.16 -15.70
N THR A 152 11.21 -18.51 -16.86
CA THR A 152 11.36 -19.15 -18.16
C THR A 152 12.39 -18.38 -18.99
N GLU A 153 13.06 -19.05 -19.93
CA GLU A 153 14.04 -18.41 -20.83
C GLU A 153 13.43 -17.31 -21.70
N THR A 154 12.11 -17.34 -21.89
CA THR A 154 11.36 -16.38 -22.71
C THR A 154 10.77 -15.23 -21.91
N LEU A 155 10.87 -15.23 -20.58
CA LEU A 155 10.18 -14.29 -19.71
C LEU A 155 10.57 -12.83 -19.99
N ALA A 156 11.87 -12.53 -20.00
CA ALA A 156 12.38 -11.18 -20.29
C ALA A 156 11.98 -10.72 -21.71
N ARG A 157 12.07 -11.61 -22.70
CA ARG A 157 11.70 -11.32 -24.09
C ARG A 157 10.21 -11.05 -24.25
N GLY A 158 9.37 -11.86 -23.61
CA GLY A 158 7.92 -11.68 -23.62
C GLY A 158 7.51 -10.36 -22.97
N LEU A 159 8.13 -10.03 -21.84
CA LEU A 159 7.90 -8.76 -21.15
C LEU A 159 8.33 -7.56 -22.00
N LYS A 160 9.50 -7.64 -22.62
CA LYS A 160 10.00 -6.62 -23.56
C LYS A 160 9.03 -6.41 -24.71
N GLN A 161 8.56 -7.49 -25.36
CA GLN A 161 7.64 -7.38 -26.48
C GLN A 161 6.29 -6.77 -26.06
N PHE A 162 5.78 -7.18 -24.90
CA PHE A 162 4.54 -6.63 -24.35
C PHE A 162 4.66 -5.12 -24.11
N MET A 163 5.72 -4.69 -23.42
CA MET A 163 5.94 -3.26 -23.15
C MET A 163 6.18 -2.49 -24.44
N LYS A 164 6.92 -3.06 -25.41
CA LYS A 164 7.12 -2.44 -26.72
C LYS A 164 5.79 -2.17 -27.44
N ASN A 165 4.85 -3.14 -27.41
CA ASN A 165 3.55 -2.95 -28.04
C ASN A 165 2.75 -1.81 -27.39
N LEU A 166 2.88 -1.64 -26.07
CA LEU A 166 2.26 -0.52 -25.37
C LEU A 166 2.96 0.79 -25.70
N THR A 167 4.29 0.83 -25.70
CA THR A 167 5.03 2.07 -25.96
C THR A 167 4.95 2.54 -27.40
N ASP A 168 4.93 1.62 -28.37
CA ASP A 168 4.68 1.93 -29.79
C ASP A 168 3.32 2.60 -30.00
N LYS A 169 2.32 2.27 -29.16
CA LYS A 169 0.94 2.76 -29.30
C LYS A 169 0.64 4.01 -28.46
N HIS A 170 1.22 4.10 -27.27
CA HIS A 170 0.84 5.07 -26.23
C HIS A 170 1.99 6.00 -25.80
N GLY A 171 3.17 5.86 -26.42
CA GLY A 171 4.38 6.57 -26.02
C GLY A 171 5.06 5.91 -24.81
N ASN A 172 6.09 6.55 -24.26
CA ASN A 172 6.88 5.93 -23.18
C ASN A 172 6.10 5.78 -21.88
N LEU A 173 6.51 4.81 -21.05
CA LEU A 173 6.03 4.68 -19.67
C LEU A 173 6.56 5.84 -18.82
N VAL A 174 5.68 6.73 -18.34
CA VAL A 174 6.09 7.92 -17.59
C VAL A 174 6.01 7.74 -16.07
N SER A 175 5.04 6.98 -15.58
CA SER A 175 4.83 6.77 -14.15
C SER A 175 4.11 5.48 -13.84
N TYR A 176 4.15 5.09 -12.57
CA TYR A 176 3.39 3.97 -12.03
C TYR A 176 2.85 4.33 -10.64
N LYS A 177 1.82 3.61 -10.20
CA LYS A 177 1.14 3.87 -8.92
C LYS A 177 0.53 2.58 -8.36
N ALA A 178 0.92 2.13 -7.16
CA ALA A 178 0.22 1.07 -6.42
C ALA A 178 -1.04 1.59 -5.76
N THR A 179 -2.19 0.96 -5.90
CA THR A 179 -3.47 1.48 -5.38
C THR A 179 -4.19 0.55 -4.43
N GLU A 180 -3.89 -0.75 -4.51
CA GLU A 180 -4.45 -1.77 -3.63
C GLU A 180 -3.32 -2.73 -3.26
N VAL A 181 -3.31 -3.18 -2.00
CA VAL A 181 -2.47 -4.29 -1.56
C VAL A 181 -3.29 -5.23 -0.68
N GLY A 182 -3.22 -6.53 -0.96
CA GLY A 182 -3.84 -7.57 -0.15
C GLY A 182 -2.80 -8.59 0.31
N VAL A 183 -3.00 -9.14 1.51
CA VAL A 183 -2.18 -10.21 2.07
C VAL A 183 -2.95 -11.53 1.99
N PHE A 184 -2.31 -12.57 1.47
CA PHE A 184 -2.90 -13.88 1.25
C PHE A 184 -2.00 -14.96 1.82
N ASN A 185 -2.55 -15.87 2.60
CA ASN A 185 -1.80 -17.02 3.10
C ASN A 185 -2.07 -18.22 2.17
N THR A 186 -1.00 -18.77 1.59
CA THR A 186 -1.04 -20.06 0.92
C THR A 186 -0.62 -21.16 1.89
N LYS A 187 -0.66 -22.43 1.46
CA LYS A 187 -0.14 -23.55 2.27
C LYS A 187 1.37 -23.47 2.48
N GLU A 188 2.08 -22.79 1.58
CA GLU A 188 3.55 -22.73 1.54
C GLU A 188 4.07 -21.45 2.21
N GLU A 189 3.38 -20.32 2.03
CA GLU A 189 3.90 -18.99 2.39
C GLU A 189 2.82 -17.89 2.39
N GLN A 190 3.16 -16.76 3.01
CA GLN A 190 2.38 -15.51 2.94
C GLN A 190 2.79 -14.69 1.72
N GLN A 191 1.81 -14.34 0.89
CA GLN A 191 1.98 -13.59 -0.35
C GLN A 191 1.30 -12.22 -0.26
N TYR A 192 1.83 -11.26 -1.00
CA TYR A 192 1.34 -9.89 -1.04
C TYR A 192 1.00 -9.55 -2.48
N LYS A 193 -0.26 -9.25 -2.75
CA LYS A 193 -0.73 -8.91 -4.09
C LYS A 193 -0.98 -7.42 -4.18
N PHE A 194 -0.11 -6.74 -4.91
CA PHE A 194 -0.24 -5.35 -5.27
C PHE A 194 -1.00 -5.24 -6.59
N LYS A 195 -1.89 -4.25 -6.67
CA LYS A 195 -2.48 -3.77 -7.92
C LYS A 195 -2.09 -2.32 -8.09
N GLY A 196 -1.73 -1.94 -9.30
CA GLY A 196 -1.43 -0.58 -9.65
C GLY A 196 -1.81 -0.23 -11.07
N PHE A 197 -1.41 0.97 -11.47
CA PHE A 197 -1.57 1.50 -12.82
C PHE A 197 -0.23 1.98 -13.36
N LEU A 198 0.08 1.66 -14.61
CA LEU A 198 1.13 2.27 -15.41
C LEU A 198 0.50 3.43 -16.19
N THR A 199 1.18 4.57 -16.32
CA THR A 199 0.72 5.72 -17.11
C THR A 199 1.71 5.99 -18.23
N PHE A 200 1.22 6.17 -19.45
CA PHE A 200 2.01 6.43 -20.65
C PHE A 200 1.90 7.91 -21.07
N GLU A 201 2.77 8.34 -21.98
CA GLU A 201 2.89 9.75 -22.41
C GLU A 201 1.58 10.35 -22.95
N ASP A 202 0.77 9.56 -23.66
CA ASP A 202 -0.54 9.98 -24.18
C ASP A 202 -1.65 10.04 -23.12
N GLY A 203 -1.34 9.74 -21.86
CA GLY A 203 -2.29 9.67 -20.75
C GLY A 203 -3.04 8.33 -20.64
N TYR A 204 -2.77 7.37 -21.53
CA TYR A 204 -3.26 6.01 -21.39
C TYR A 204 -2.75 5.41 -20.07
N TYR A 205 -3.64 4.70 -19.36
CA TYR A 205 -3.27 3.95 -18.18
C TYR A 205 -3.60 2.47 -18.32
N ARG A 206 -2.75 1.64 -17.70
CA ARG A 206 -2.85 0.17 -17.74
C ARG A 206 -2.79 -0.39 -16.34
N ASN A 207 -3.81 -1.15 -15.96
CA ASN A 207 -3.79 -1.88 -14.69
C ASN A 207 -2.76 -3.00 -14.75
N TYR A 208 -2.09 -3.24 -13.63
CA TYR A 208 -1.20 -4.38 -13.49
C TYR A 208 -1.17 -4.89 -12.06
N PHE A 209 -0.73 -6.15 -11.90
CA PHE A 209 -0.62 -6.82 -10.62
C PHE A 209 0.78 -7.38 -10.44
N ILE A 210 1.28 -7.31 -9.21
CA ILE A 210 2.48 -7.99 -8.77
C ILE A 210 2.12 -8.78 -7.53
N THR A 211 2.49 -10.05 -7.51
CA THR A 211 2.46 -10.88 -6.32
C THR A 211 3.89 -11.08 -5.84
N THR A 212 4.17 -10.66 -4.63
CA THR A 212 5.46 -10.87 -3.97
C THR A 212 5.29 -11.90 -2.87
N SER A 213 6.40 -12.51 -2.47
CA SER A 213 6.38 -13.44 -1.36
C SER A 213 7.72 -13.47 -0.63
N LYS A 214 7.64 -13.93 0.62
CA LYS A 214 8.77 -14.17 1.51
C LYS A 214 8.88 -15.66 1.78
N GLU A 215 9.82 -16.32 1.10
CA GLU A 215 10.29 -17.66 1.50
C GLU A 215 11.61 -17.46 2.24
N VAL A 216 11.87 -18.30 3.24
CA VAL A 216 12.98 -18.16 4.22
C VAL A 216 14.24 -17.58 3.57
N ASP A 217 14.55 -16.33 3.97
CA ASP A 217 15.76 -15.56 3.66
C ASP A 217 15.87 -14.80 2.32
N VAL A 218 14.92 -14.90 1.38
CA VAL A 218 14.95 -14.09 0.14
C VAL A 218 13.56 -13.63 -0.28
N ASP A 219 13.40 -12.33 -0.47
CA ASP A 219 12.22 -11.69 -1.05
C ASP A 219 12.24 -11.80 -2.59
N TYR A 220 11.11 -12.14 -3.21
CA TYR A 220 11.04 -12.33 -4.67
C TYR A 220 9.65 -12.04 -5.27
N ILE A 221 9.61 -11.94 -6.60
CA ILE A 221 8.35 -11.85 -7.37
C ILE A 221 7.79 -13.26 -7.55
N ALA A 222 6.68 -13.56 -6.88
CA ALA A 222 5.97 -14.84 -6.98
C ALA A 222 5.12 -14.92 -8.27
N GLY A 223 4.73 -13.77 -8.82
CA GLY A 223 4.06 -13.67 -10.11
C GLY A 223 3.71 -12.23 -10.46
N TYR A 224 3.38 -11.95 -11.72
CA TYR A 224 2.87 -10.66 -12.14
C TYR A 224 1.89 -10.82 -13.31
N GLN A 225 1.01 -9.84 -13.49
CA GLN A 225 0.03 -9.82 -14.56
C GLN A 225 -0.10 -8.38 -15.08
N LEU A 226 0.31 -8.15 -16.33
CA LEU A 226 0.20 -6.85 -17.00
C LEU A 226 -0.99 -6.79 -17.98
N ASP A 227 -1.68 -7.92 -18.17
CA ASP A 227 -2.84 -8.06 -19.04
C ASP A 227 -4.07 -8.49 -18.25
N LEU A 228 -5.11 -7.67 -18.29
CA LEU A 228 -6.44 -8.01 -17.81
C LEU A 228 -7.27 -8.28 -19.06
N TYR A 229 -7.45 -9.56 -19.39
CA TYR A 229 -8.46 -9.98 -20.35
C TYR A 229 -9.87 -9.63 -19.85
#